data_AF-A0ABD5X1E7-F1
#
_entry.id   AF-A0ABD5X1E7-F1
#
_cell.length_a   1.000
_cell.length_b   1.000
_cell.length_c   1.000
_cell.angle_alpha   90.00
_cell.angle_beta   90.00
_cell.angle_gamma   90.00
#
_symmetry.space_group_name_H-M   'P 1'
#
loop_
_entity.id
_entity.type
_entity.pdbx_description
1 polymer ?
#
loop_
_entity_poly.entity_id
_entity_poly.type
_entity_poly.pdbx_seq_one_letter_code
_entity_poly.pdbx_strand_id
1 'polypeptide(L)'
;MPQPSRPRKGSLGFGPRKRASSEVPRIRSWPEDDGAAGVQGFAGYKAGMTHVVMVNDESNSPREGMEESVPVTVVEVPPMRAVALRAYEDTPYGQKPVTEVWATEFHDELDRTLDLPAENTFEEDAAELRELVDDGVVDDLRFITHTEPAKLANVPKKKPDVMETRVGGSSMDERLDYALDLVEDGGEHEFGDVFRAGEYADVSGITKGKGTQGPVKRWGVQKRKGKHARQGWRRRIGNLGPWNPSRVRSTVPQQGQTGYHQRTELNKRLIDFGEGDDASVEGGFKGYGEVDGHYALVKGSLPGPSQRLLRFRPAIRPNDQPRLDPEVRYVSTESNQG
;
A
#
# COMPACT_ATOMS: atom_id res chain seq x y z
N MET A 1 32.20 27.50 25.37
CA MET A 1 32.26 26.65 24.15
C MET A 1 31.01 26.92 23.33
N PRO A 2 31.13 27.46 22.10
CA PRO A 2 29.98 27.60 21.21
C PRO A 2 29.38 26.22 20.89
N GLN A 3 28.05 26.12 20.85
CA GLN A 3 27.38 24.86 20.51
C GLN A 3 27.29 24.68 18.98
N PRO A 4 27.84 23.59 18.41
CA PRO A 4 27.69 23.30 16.99
C PRO A 4 26.23 23.07 16.59
N SER A 5 25.86 23.49 15.38
CA SER A 5 24.53 23.23 14.83
C SER A 5 24.37 21.75 14.48
N ARG A 6 23.12 21.27 14.50
CA ARG A 6 22.75 19.92 14.05
C ARG A 6 21.26 19.88 13.71
N PRO A 7 20.85 19.11 12.69
CA PRO A 7 19.44 18.80 12.49
C PRO A 7 18.77 18.22 13.73
N ARG A 8 17.46 18.48 13.83
CA ARG A 8 16.59 17.88 14.85
C ARG A 8 16.53 16.35 14.69
N LYS A 9 16.10 15.66 15.74
CA LYS A 9 16.02 14.19 15.74
C LYS A 9 14.65 13.70 15.28
N GLY A 10 14.65 12.97 14.16
CA GLY A 10 13.45 12.45 13.48
C GLY A 10 12.66 13.52 12.72
N SER A 11 11.77 13.11 11.83
CA SER A 11 10.81 14.00 11.16
C SER A 11 9.57 14.26 12.04
N LEU A 12 8.98 15.46 11.91
CA LEU A 12 7.69 15.83 12.49
C LEU A 12 6.50 15.58 11.55
N GLY A 13 6.72 15.43 10.25
CA GLY A 13 5.66 15.28 9.24
C GLY A 13 4.88 13.95 9.34
N PHE A 14 5.36 13.00 10.15
CA PHE A 14 4.69 11.73 10.39
C PHE A 14 4.07 11.64 11.80
N GLY A 15 3.67 12.80 12.35
CA GLY A 15 3.01 12.92 13.64
C GLY A 15 1.48 13.05 13.51
N PRO A 16 0.73 12.86 14.61
CA PRO A 16 1.17 12.25 15.85
C PRO A 16 1.54 10.77 15.63
N ARG A 17 2.64 10.31 16.24
CA ARG A 17 3.11 8.93 16.14
C ARG A 17 2.29 8.03 17.08
N LYS A 18 1.06 7.72 16.65
CA LYS A 18 0.06 6.88 17.32
C LYS A 18 -0.23 5.63 16.50
N ARG A 19 -0.90 4.64 17.10
CA ARG A 19 -1.36 3.44 16.39
C ARG A 19 -2.28 3.85 15.23
N ALA A 20 -2.14 3.20 14.08
CA ALA A 20 -3.07 3.33 12.97
C ALA A 20 -4.47 2.91 13.44
N SER A 21 -5.51 3.64 13.00
CA SER A 21 -6.90 3.33 13.33
C SER A 21 -7.46 2.17 12.53
N SER A 22 -6.92 1.95 11.33
CA SER A 22 -7.25 0.84 10.45
C SER A 22 -5.97 0.08 10.11
N GLU A 23 -6.07 -1.25 10.03
CA GLU A 23 -4.98 -2.08 9.51
C GLU A 23 -4.96 -2.08 7.97
N VAL A 24 -6.11 -1.83 7.34
CA VAL A 24 -6.24 -1.57 5.91
C VAL A 24 -5.78 -0.14 5.62
N PRO A 25 -4.71 0.06 4.82
CA PRO A 25 -4.22 1.38 4.48
C PRO A 25 -5.25 2.17 3.68
N ARG A 26 -5.43 3.46 3.99
CA ARG A 26 -6.30 4.36 3.21
C ARG A 26 -5.46 5.24 2.29
N ILE A 27 -5.67 5.09 0.99
CA ILE A 27 -5.11 6.00 -0.02
C ILE A 27 -5.94 7.28 0.00
N ARG A 28 -5.28 8.45 -0.03
CA ARG A 28 -5.91 9.77 0.09
C ARG A 28 -5.68 10.68 -1.12
N SER A 29 -4.92 10.19 -2.08
CA SER A 29 -4.57 10.94 -3.27
C SER A 29 -4.43 9.90 -4.36
N TRP A 30 -4.93 10.20 -5.54
CA TRP A 30 -4.86 9.34 -6.69
C TRP A 30 -4.14 10.10 -7.80
N PRO A 31 -3.41 9.41 -8.70
CA PRO A 31 -2.89 10.06 -9.89
C PRO A 31 -4.06 10.50 -10.76
N GLU A 32 -3.93 11.68 -11.37
CA GLU A 32 -4.76 11.98 -12.54
C GLU A 32 -4.25 11.09 -13.67
N ASP A 33 -5.20 10.50 -14.39
CA ASP A 33 -4.92 9.50 -15.41
C ASP A 33 -5.65 9.91 -16.68
N ASP A 34 -4.87 10.44 -17.61
CA ASP A 34 -5.33 10.83 -18.94
C ASP A 34 -5.41 9.62 -19.89
N GLY A 35 -5.21 8.40 -19.37
CA GLY A 35 -5.30 7.14 -20.10
C GLY A 35 -6.74 6.61 -20.24
N ALA A 36 -6.82 5.34 -20.64
CA ALA A 36 -8.07 4.60 -20.70
C ALA A 36 -8.69 4.42 -19.31
N ALA A 37 -10.01 4.21 -19.26
CA ALA A 37 -10.68 3.91 -18.01
C ALA A 37 -10.12 2.63 -17.36
N GLY A 38 -9.88 2.68 -16.05
CA GLY A 38 -9.23 1.58 -15.35
C GLY A 38 -9.22 1.73 -13.82
N VAL A 39 -9.05 0.62 -13.11
CA VAL A 39 -8.88 0.64 -11.65
C VAL A 39 -7.51 1.25 -11.30
N GLN A 40 -7.44 2.24 -10.41
CA GLN A 40 -6.15 2.89 -10.05
C GLN A 40 -5.43 2.26 -8.85
N GLY A 41 -5.75 1.02 -8.48
CA GLY A 41 -5.08 0.38 -7.36
C GLY A 41 -5.44 -1.07 -7.16
N PHE A 42 -4.53 -1.78 -6.49
CA PHE A 42 -4.67 -3.20 -6.19
C PHE A 42 -4.22 -3.48 -4.75
N ALA A 43 -4.43 -4.68 -4.23
CA ALA A 43 -3.93 -5.07 -2.92
C ALA A 43 -3.39 -6.50 -2.89
N GLY A 44 -2.50 -6.77 -1.93
CA GLY A 44 -1.92 -8.10 -1.76
C GLY A 44 -1.33 -8.29 -0.37
N TYR A 45 -0.88 -9.51 -0.08
CA TYR A 45 -0.35 -9.90 1.21
C TYR A 45 1.14 -10.16 1.13
N LYS A 46 1.89 -9.49 2.00
CA LYS A 46 3.35 -9.59 2.00
C LYS A 46 3.79 -11.00 2.43
N ALA A 47 4.50 -11.72 1.57
CA ALA A 47 5.07 -13.02 1.89
C ALA A 47 6.44 -12.86 2.59
N GLY A 48 7.43 -12.43 1.82
CA GLY A 48 8.82 -12.37 2.27
C GLY A 48 9.72 -11.58 1.33
N MET A 49 11.02 -11.89 1.36
CA MET A 49 12.01 -11.28 0.48
C MET A 49 12.93 -12.36 -0.08
N THR A 50 13.38 -12.14 -1.31
CA THR A 50 14.47 -12.86 -1.95
C THR A 50 15.28 -11.85 -2.78
N HIS A 51 16.16 -12.32 -3.66
CA HIS A 51 16.83 -11.49 -4.65
C HIS A 51 16.65 -12.08 -6.04
N VAL A 52 16.71 -11.21 -7.03
CA VAL A 52 16.73 -11.58 -8.45
C VAL A 52 18.03 -11.10 -9.08
N VAL A 53 18.47 -11.77 -10.13
CA VAL A 53 19.44 -11.22 -11.07
C VAL A 53 18.66 -10.76 -12.29
N MET A 54 18.77 -9.48 -12.61
CA MET A 54 18.14 -8.87 -13.78
C MET A 54 19.18 -8.16 -14.64
N VAL A 55 18.84 -7.92 -15.90
CA VAL A 55 19.64 -7.07 -16.77
C VAL A 55 19.39 -5.61 -16.43
N ASN A 56 20.46 -4.84 -16.21
CA ASN A 56 20.35 -3.41 -15.97
C ASN A 56 19.83 -2.73 -17.24
N ASP A 57 18.68 -2.09 -17.10
CA ASP A 57 17.91 -1.45 -18.17
C ASP A 57 17.91 0.07 -18.04
N GLU A 58 18.81 0.64 -17.23
CA GLU A 58 18.97 2.08 -17.10
C GLU A 58 19.81 2.59 -18.27
N SER A 59 19.17 3.21 -19.27
CA SER A 59 19.85 3.72 -20.48
C SER A 59 20.95 4.76 -20.20
N ASN A 60 20.91 5.40 -19.03
CA ASN A 60 21.93 6.35 -18.58
C ASN A 60 23.00 5.70 -17.66
N SER A 61 22.90 4.40 -17.40
CA SER A 61 23.84 3.65 -16.57
C SER A 61 25.02 3.16 -17.39
N PRO A 62 26.27 3.34 -16.94
CA PRO A 62 27.44 2.70 -17.55
C PRO A 62 27.41 1.16 -17.52
N ARG A 63 26.43 0.57 -16.82
CA ARG A 63 26.23 -0.88 -16.67
C ARG A 63 25.01 -1.39 -17.43
N GLU A 64 24.38 -0.57 -18.29
CA GLU A 64 23.28 -1.02 -19.15
C GLU A 64 23.64 -2.33 -19.87
N GLY A 65 22.72 -3.29 -19.88
CA GLY A 65 22.91 -4.62 -20.47
C GLY A 65 23.71 -5.60 -19.59
N MET A 66 24.28 -5.16 -18.47
CA MET A 66 24.99 -6.05 -17.53
C MET A 66 24.04 -6.60 -16.46
N GLU A 67 24.39 -7.75 -15.91
CA GLU A 67 23.66 -8.33 -14.78
C GLU A 67 23.80 -7.50 -13.50
N GLU A 68 22.69 -7.38 -12.76
CA GLU A 68 22.60 -6.74 -11.46
C GLU A 68 21.75 -7.59 -10.51
N SER A 69 22.26 -7.79 -9.29
CA SER A 69 21.51 -8.43 -8.22
C SER A 69 20.63 -7.41 -7.49
N VAL A 70 19.32 -7.64 -7.49
CA VAL A 70 18.32 -6.73 -6.95
C VAL A 70 17.53 -7.42 -5.83
N PRO A 71 17.46 -6.84 -4.62
CA PRO A 71 16.59 -7.36 -3.57
C PRO A 71 15.12 -7.11 -3.94
N VAL A 72 14.28 -8.13 -3.76
CA VAL A 72 12.83 -8.04 -4.02
C VAL A 72 12.02 -8.44 -2.80
N THR A 73 10.87 -7.81 -2.62
CA THR A 73 9.83 -8.28 -1.70
C THR A 73 8.78 -9.02 -2.52
N VAL A 74 8.48 -10.26 -2.13
CA VAL A 74 7.41 -11.08 -2.73
C VAL A 74 6.09 -10.76 -2.02
N VAL A 75 5.05 -10.52 -2.81
CA VAL A 75 3.69 -10.21 -2.33
C VAL A 75 2.72 -11.12 -3.10
N GLU A 76 1.91 -11.91 -2.40
CA GLU A 76 0.80 -12.62 -3.04
C GLU A 76 -0.31 -11.62 -3.38
N VAL A 77 -0.72 -11.61 -4.64
CA VAL A 77 -1.69 -10.68 -5.24
C VAL A 77 -2.80 -11.48 -5.95
N PRO A 78 -3.57 -12.31 -5.21
CA PRO A 78 -4.70 -13.02 -5.82
C PRO A 78 -5.71 -12.04 -6.40
N PRO A 79 -6.56 -12.48 -7.34
CA PRO A 79 -7.66 -11.67 -7.86
C PRO A 79 -8.47 -11.03 -6.73
N MET A 80 -8.92 -9.81 -6.97
CA MET A 80 -9.80 -9.07 -6.06
C MET A 80 -11.15 -8.84 -6.72
N ARG A 81 -12.15 -8.42 -5.94
CA ARG A 81 -13.47 -8.07 -6.46
C ARG A 81 -13.84 -6.62 -6.20
N ALA A 82 -14.30 -5.92 -7.23
CA ALA A 82 -14.99 -4.65 -7.15
C ALA A 82 -16.49 -4.90 -6.95
N VAL A 83 -16.94 -4.90 -5.70
CA VAL A 83 -18.30 -5.32 -5.33
C VAL A 83 -19.34 -4.22 -5.44
N ALA A 84 -18.91 -2.96 -5.53
CA ALA A 84 -19.81 -1.84 -5.77
C ALA A 84 -19.05 -0.66 -6.40
N LEU A 85 -19.78 0.19 -7.09
CA LEU A 85 -19.33 1.50 -7.57
C LEU A 85 -19.95 2.58 -6.69
N ARG A 86 -19.14 3.50 -6.16
CA ARG A 86 -19.58 4.66 -5.38
C ARG A 86 -19.28 5.95 -6.14
N ALA A 87 -20.29 6.79 -6.27
CA ALA A 87 -20.18 8.11 -6.87
C ALA A 87 -20.01 9.21 -5.83
N TYR A 88 -19.26 10.26 -6.18
CA TYR A 88 -18.99 11.42 -5.34
C TYR A 88 -19.32 12.72 -6.07
N GLU A 89 -19.91 13.67 -5.35
CA GLU A 89 -20.08 15.07 -5.75
C GLU A 89 -19.08 15.97 -5.01
N ASP A 90 -18.58 17.01 -5.66
CA ASP A 90 -17.80 18.09 -5.06
C ASP A 90 -18.73 19.16 -4.50
N THR A 91 -18.88 19.16 -3.18
CA THR A 91 -19.63 20.21 -2.48
C THR A 91 -18.70 21.33 -2.02
N PRO A 92 -19.24 22.51 -1.61
CA PRO A 92 -18.45 23.54 -0.94
C PRO A 92 -17.73 23.08 0.35
N TYR A 93 -18.06 21.89 0.86
CA TYR A 93 -17.47 21.27 2.04
C TYR A 93 -16.54 20.09 1.70
N GLY A 94 -16.25 19.87 0.42
CA GLY A 94 -15.47 18.76 -0.13
C GLY A 94 -16.34 17.64 -0.69
N GLN A 95 -15.67 16.58 -1.17
CA GLN A 95 -16.31 15.41 -1.77
C GLN A 95 -17.27 14.71 -0.81
N LYS A 96 -18.49 14.43 -1.28
CA LYS A 96 -19.49 13.63 -0.56
C LYS A 96 -19.98 12.47 -1.42
N PRO A 97 -20.21 11.28 -0.83
CA PRO A 97 -20.84 10.19 -1.55
C PRO A 97 -22.28 10.57 -1.91
N VAL A 98 -22.68 10.26 -3.13
CA VAL A 98 -24.04 10.48 -3.67
C VAL A 98 -24.82 9.17 -3.54
N THR A 99 -24.44 8.18 -4.33
CA THR A 99 -25.09 6.86 -4.42
C THR A 99 -24.04 5.75 -4.63
N GLU A 100 -24.51 4.51 -4.53
CA GLU A 100 -23.72 3.30 -4.77
C GLU A 100 -24.49 2.33 -5.65
N VAL A 101 -23.81 1.71 -6.60
CA VAL A 101 -24.34 0.62 -7.43
C VAL A 101 -23.64 -0.66 -7.00
N TRP A 102 -24.38 -1.62 -6.44
CA TRP A 102 -23.82 -2.86 -5.90
C TRP A 102 -23.93 -4.01 -6.91
N ALA A 103 -22.90 -4.87 -6.95
CA ALA A 103 -22.91 -6.10 -7.73
C ALA A 103 -24.07 -7.02 -7.32
N THR A 104 -24.43 -7.93 -8.21
CA THR A 104 -25.52 -8.90 -7.98
C THR A 104 -25.02 -10.20 -7.36
N GLU A 105 -23.74 -10.53 -7.57
CA GLU A 105 -23.06 -11.70 -7.04
C GLU A 105 -22.00 -11.32 -6.00
N PHE A 106 -21.97 -12.04 -4.88
CA PHE A 106 -21.06 -11.79 -3.78
C PHE A 106 -20.22 -13.02 -3.46
N HIS A 107 -18.96 -12.80 -3.09
CA HIS A 107 -18.10 -13.87 -2.58
C HIS A 107 -18.62 -14.38 -1.22
N ASP A 108 -18.66 -15.71 -1.04
CA ASP A 108 -19.27 -16.39 0.11
C ASP A 108 -18.84 -15.85 1.48
N GLU A 109 -17.57 -15.46 1.64
CA GLU A 109 -17.01 -15.00 2.92
C GLU A 109 -17.09 -13.47 3.13
N LEU A 110 -17.73 -12.72 2.23
CA LEU A 110 -17.85 -11.25 2.32
C LEU A 110 -18.76 -10.80 3.47
N ASP A 111 -19.75 -11.63 3.80
CA ASP A 111 -20.68 -11.47 4.93
C ASP A 111 -19.97 -11.38 6.31
N ARG A 112 -18.73 -11.89 6.42
CA ARG A 112 -17.89 -11.73 7.62
C ARG A 112 -17.50 -10.28 7.90
N THR A 113 -17.65 -9.41 6.91
CA THR A 113 -17.24 -8.00 6.97
C THR A 113 -18.40 -7.03 6.81
N LEU A 114 -19.30 -7.33 5.89
CA LEU A 114 -20.40 -6.44 5.49
C LEU A 114 -21.73 -7.17 5.68
N ASP A 115 -22.77 -6.41 6.01
CA ASP A 115 -24.15 -6.89 5.83
C ASP A 115 -24.47 -6.70 4.34
N LEU A 116 -24.65 -7.80 3.61
CA LEU A 116 -24.81 -7.76 2.15
C LEU A 116 -26.21 -7.26 1.75
N PRO A 117 -26.35 -6.54 0.61
CA PRO A 117 -27.64 -6.19 0.06
C PRO A 117 -28.54 -7.42 -0.13
N ALA A 118 -29.78 -7.33 0.33
CA ALA A 118 -30.75 -8.43 0.24
C ALA A 118 -31.51 -8.44 -1.10
N GLU A 119 -31.60 -7.28 -1.74
CA GLU A 119 -32.32 -7.08 -2.99
C GLU A 119 -31.31 -6.73 -4.09
N ASN A 120 -31.58 -7.22 -5.30
CA ASN A 120 -30.81 -6.85 -6.48
C ASN A 120 -31.41 -5.59 -7.10
N THR A 121 -30.73 -4.47 -6.90
CA THR A 121 -31.11 -3.14 -7.41
C THR A 121 -30.14 -2.63 -8.48
N PHE A 122 -29.23 -3.47 -8.98
CA PHE A 122 -28.13 -3.06 -9.87
C PHE A 122 -28.62 -2.22 -11.06
N GLU A 123 -29.63 -2.69 -11.78
CA GLU A 123 -30.16 -2.00 -12.97
C GLU A 123 -30.81 -0.65 -12.65
N GLU A 124 -31.52 -0.57 -11.51
CA GLU A 124 -32.18 0.66 -11.06
C GLU A 124 -31.13 1.69 -10.62
N ASP A 125 -30.19 1.28 -9.77
CA ASP A 125 -29.13 2.13 -9.25
C ASP A 125 -28.18 2.58 -10.37
N ALA A 126 -27.89 1.72 -11.35
CA ALA A 126 -27.06 2.03 -12.51
C ALA A 126 -27.75 3.04 -13.44
N ALA A 127 -29.07 2.94 -13.62
CA ALA A 127 -29.84 3.93 -14.37
C ALA A 127 -29.83 5.30 -13.66
N GLU A 128 -30.09 5.33 -12.34
CA GLU A 128 -30.03 6.56 -11.54
C GLU A 128 -28.63 7.20 -11.61
N LEU A 129 -27.57 6.39 -11.51
CA LEU A 129 -26.21 6.90 -11.57
C LEU A 129 -25.87 7.51 -12.94
N ARG A 130 -26.35 6.92 -14.05
CA ARG A 130 -26.18 7.50 -15.39
C ARG A 130 -26.85 8.87 -15.49
N GLU A 131 -28.08 9.00 -14.99
CA GLU A 131 -28.78 10.30 -14.96
C GLU A 131 -28.01 11.35 -14.15
N LEU A 132 -27.45 10.98 -13.00
CA LEU A 132 -26.64 11.89 -12.17
C LEU A 132 -25.34 12.33 -12.85
N VAL A 133 -24.72 11.46 -13.65
CA VAL A 133 -23.53 11.79 -14.46
C VAL A 133 -23.92 12.74 -15.60
N ASP A 134 -25.01 12.46 -16.31
CA ASP A 134 -25.54 13.32 -17.39
C ASP A 134 -25.92 14.73 -16.87
N ASP A 135 -26.48 14.81 -15.66
CA ASP A 135 -26.81 16.07 -14.99
C ASP A 135 -25.57 16.83 -14.46
N GLY A 136 -24.39 16.24 -14.54
CA GLY A 136 -23.13 16.84 -14.10
C GLY A 136 -22.99 16.95 -12.57
N VAL A 137 -23.66 16.07 -11.82
CA VAL A 137 -23.60 16.03 -10.34
C VAL A 137 -22.38 15.26 -9.85
N VAL A 138 -21.88 14.30 -10.62
CA VAL A 138 -20.81 13.39 -10.22
C VAL A 138 -19.44 13.93 -10.66
N ASP A 139 -18.50 14.03 -9.71
CA ASP A 139 -17.13 14.51 -9.91
C ASP A 139 -16.08 13.40 -9.75
N ASP A 140 -16.37 12.32 -9.03
CA ASP A 140 -15.43 11.20 -8.87
C ASP A 140 -16.16 9.85 -8.71
N LEU A 141 -15.58 8.81 -9.31
CA LEU A 141 -16.06 7.44 -9.26
C LEU A 141 -15.02 6.54 -8.59
N ARG A 142 -15.48 5.68 -7.66
CA ARG A 142 -14.61 4.77 -6.91
C ARG A 142 -15.27 3.44 -6.66
N PHE A 143 -14.54 2.37 -6.87
CA PHE A 143 -14.97 1.03 -6.48
C PHE A 143 -14.85 0.83 -4.97
N ILE A 144 -15.81 0.12 -4.40
CA ILE A 144 -15.65 -0.64 -3.17
C ILE A 144 -15.07 -1.99 -3.56
N THR A 145 -13.80 -2.21 -3.21
CA THR A 145 -13.06 -3.43 -3.52
C THR A 145 -12.81 -4.27 -2.28
N HIS A 146 -12.72 -5.60 -2.42
CA HIS A 146 -12.27 -6.47 -1.36
C HIS A 146 -11.29 -7.55 -1.83
N THR A 147 -10.49 -8.02 -0.89
CA THR A 147 -9.57 -9.15 -1.07
C THR A 147 -10.25 -10.48 -0.74
N GLU A 148 -9.67 -11.59 -1.22
CA GLU A 148 -10.16 -12.94 -0.95
C GLU A 148 -9.10 -13.76 -0.20
N PRO A 149 -8.83 -13.46 1.08
CA PRO A 149 -7.73 -14.11 1.80
C PRO A 149 -7.98 -15.61 2.05
N ALA A 150 -9.21 -16.09 1.88
CA ALA A 150 -9.54 -17.52 1.93
C ALA A 150 -8.88 -18.33 0.81
N LYS A 151 -8.54 -17.70 -0.33
CA LYS A 151 -7.76 -18.31 -1.42
C LYS A 151 -6.28 -18.47 -1.08
N LEU A 152 -5.79 -17.83 -0.01
CA LEU A 152 -4.38 -17.85 0.36
C LEU A 152 -4.11 -18.84 1.50
N ALA A 153 -3.25 -19.83 1.26
CA ALA A 153 -2.90 -20.84 2.27
C ALA A 153 -2.18 -20.24 3.49
N ASN A 154 -1.36 -19.21 3.28
CA ASN A 154 -0.43 -18.68 4.29
C ASN A 154 -1.00 -17.54 5.15
N VAL A 155 -2.20 -17.04 4.79
CA VAL A 155 -2.86 -15.94 5.47
C VAL A 155 -4.01 -16.51 6.32
N PRO A 156 -3.92 -16.49 7.67
CA PRO A 156 -4.88 -17.21 8.51
C PRO A 156 -6.32 -16.71 8.47
N LYS A 157 -6.54 -15.48 8.00
CA LYS A 157 -7.87 -14.87 8.00
C LYS A 157 -8.64 -15.30 6.75
N LYS A 158 -9.92 -15.60 6.94
CA LYS A 158 -10.89 -15.75 5.84
C LYS A 158 -11.70 -14.49 5.60
N LYS A 159 -11.76 -13.61 6.61
CA LYS A 159 -12.47 -12.33 6.56
C LYS A 159 -11.79 -11.39 5.54
N PRO A 160 -12.51 -10.96 4.48
CA PRO A 160 -12.01 -10.00 3.50
C PRO A 160 -11.58 -8.66 4.12
N ASP A 161 -10.54 -8.05 3.55
CA ASP A 161 -10.30 -6.62 3.77
C ASP A 161 -11.03 -5.84 2.69
N VAL A 162 -11.86 -4.87 3.09
CA VAL A 162 -12.61 -3.98 2.21
C VAL A 162 -11.92 -2.62 2.12
N MET A 163 -11.83 -2.05 0.92
CA MET A 163 -11.20 -0.76 0.66
C MET A 163 -11.77 -0.07 -0.56
N GLU A 164 -11.75 1.26 -0.54
CA GLU A 164 -12.17 2.07 -1.67
C GLU A 164 -10.98 2.37 -2.60
N THR A 165 -11.18 2.23 -3.91
CA THR A 165 -10.16 2.40 -4.96
C THR A 165 -10.76 3.26 -6.09
N ARG A 166 -10.05 4.31 -6.53
CA ARG A 166 -10.55 5.21 -7.58
C ARG A 166 -10.53 4.56 -8.95
N VAL A 167 -11.52 4.91 -9.78
CA VAL A 167 -11.55 4.63 -11.21
C VAL A 167 -10.84 5.78 -11.93
N GLY A 168 -9.76 5.50 -12.66
CA GLY A 168 -9.04 6.45 -13.49
C GLY A 168 -9.58 6.45 -14.92
N GLY A 169 -9.16 7.41 -15.73
CA GLY A 169 -9.61 7.56 -17.11
C GLY A 169 -9.88 9.02 -17.47
N SER A 170 -9.82 9.33 -18.76
CA SER A 170 -9.90 10.71 -19.25
C SER A 170 -11.31 11.32 -19.20
N SER A 171 -12.36 10.56 -19.52
CA SER A 171 -13.74 11.03 -19.54
C SER A 171 -14.58 10.38 -18.43
N MET A 172 -15.57 11.11 -17.92
CA MET A 172 -16.46 10.57 -16.87
C MET A 172 -17.33 9.44 -17.42
N ASP A 173 -17.80 9.56 -18.66
CA ASP A 173 -18.66 8.56 -19.30
C ASP A 173 -17.91 7.24 -19.52
N GLU A 174 -16.68 7.27 -20.06
CA GLU A 174 -15.87 6.04 -20.21
C GLU A 174 -15.54 5.41 -18.85
N ARG A 175 -15.30 6.24 -17.81
CA ARG A 175 -15.08 5.74 -16.45
C ARG A 175 -16.32 5.08 -15.88
N LEU A 176 -17.50 5.65 -16.12
CA LEU A 176 -18.77 5.13 -15.66
C LEU A 176 -19.08 3.79 -16.33
N ASP A 177 -19.01 3.73 -17.66
CA ASP A 177 -19.32 2.53 -18.44
C ASP A 177 -18.39 1.38 -18.03
N TYR A 178 -17.07 1.61 -18.05
CA TYR A 178 -16.09 0.63 -17.57
C TYR A 178 -16.38 0.14 -16.14
N ALA A 179 -16.80 1.06 -15.26
CA ALA A 179 -17.04 0.72 -13.87
C ALA A 179 -18.33 -0.05 -13.64
N LEU A 180 -19.39 0.26 -14.38
CA LEU A 180 -20.63 -0.50 -14.32
C LEU A 180 -20.43 -1.89 -14.90
N ASP A 181 -19.77 -2.01 -16.06
CA ASP A 181 -19.47 -3.30 -16.70
C ASP A 181 -18.67 -4.21 -15.74
N LEU A 182 -17.60 -3.70 -15.13
CA LEU A 182 -16.79 -4.48 -14.19
C LEU A 182 -17.62 -4.95 -12.97
N VAL A 183 -18.48 -4.10 -12.42
CA VAL A 183 -19.32 -4.45 -11.25
C VAL A 183 -20.42 -5.44 -11.64
N GLU A 184 -20.98 -5.32 -12.84
CA GLU A 184 -21.98 -6.25 -13.38
C GLU A 184 -21.41 -7.66 -13.53
N ASP A 185 -20.19 -7.78 -14.05
CA ASP A 185 -19.45 -9.03 -14.25
C ASP A 185 -18.98 -9.70 -12.94
N GLY A 186 -19.40 -9.18 -11.78
CA GLY A 186 -19.03 -9.71 -10.46
C GLY A 186 -17.73 -9.13 -9.89
N GLY A 187 -17.14 -8.16 -10.57
CA GLY A 187 -16.06 -7.32 -10.06
C GLY A 187 -14.67 -7.94 -10.08
N GLU A 188 -14.51 -9.18 -10.56
CA GLU A 188 -13.24 -9.89 -10.50
C GLU A 188 -12.20 -9.23 -11.41
N HIS A 189 -11.04 -8.88 -10.86
CA HIS A 189 -9.91 -8.29 -11.60
C HIS A 189 -8.58 -8.72 -10.98
N GLU A 190 -7.56 -8.77 -11.82
CA GLU A 190 -6.21 -9.24 -11.50
C GLU A 190 -5.20 -8.09 -11.38
N PHE A 191 -4.00 -8.42 -10.90
CA PHE A 191 -2.92 -7.44 -10.77
C PHE A 191 -2.48 -6.87 -12.13
N GLY A 192 -2.52 -7.71 -13.18
CA GLY A 192 -2.14 -7.35 -14.56
C GLY A 192 -3.11 -6.40 -15.25
N ASP A 193 -4.37 -6.32 -14.80
CA ASP A 193 -5.36 -5.37 -15.32
C ASP A 193 -5.06 -3.93 -14.87
N VAL A 194 -4.27 -3.77 -13.80
CA VAL A 194 -3.93 -2.48 -13.19
C VAL A 194 -2.49 -2.07 -13.45
N PHE A 195 -1.57 -3.03 -13.50
CA PHE A 195 -0.14 -2.77 -13.54
C PHE A 195 0.57 -3.60 -14.59
N ARG A 196 1.64 -3.04 -15.14
CA ARG A 196 2.60 -3.76 -15.98
C ARG A 196 3.98 -3.85 -15.33
N ALA A 197 4.70 -4.94 -15.59
CA ALA A 197 6.05 -5.11 -15.09
C ALA A 197 6.95 -3.96 -15.59
N GLY A 198 7.84 -3.49 -14.73
CA GLY A 198 8.70 -2.35 -14.99
C GLY A 198 8.14 -0.98 -14.61
N GLU A 199 6.82 -0.88 -14.37
CA GLU A 199 6.18 0.35 -13.89
C GLU A 199 6.52 0.68 -12.43
N TYR A 200 6.19 1.91 -12.04
CA TYR A 200 6.34 2.39 -10.67
C TYR A 200 4.99 2.45 -9.96
N ALA A 201 4.92 1.80 -8.80
CA ALA A 201 3.77 1.84 -7.91
C ALA A 201 4.13 2.55 -6.59
N ASP A 202 3.15 3.22 -5.98
CA ASP A 202 3.23 3.63 -4.59
C ASP A 202 2.61 2.55 -3.70
N VAL A 203 3.36 2.06 -2.72
CA VAL A 203 2.92 0.98 -1.84
C VAL A 203 2.58 1.52 -0.45
N SER A 204 1.32 1.37 -0.07
CA SER A 204 0.80 1.75 1.23
C SER A 204 0.67 0.53 2.15
N GLY A 205 1.11 0.65 3.40
CA GLY A 205 1.05 -0.43 4.39
C GLY A 205 1.16 0.04 5.83
N ILE A 206 0.67 -0.77 6.76
CA ILE A 206 0.86 -0.53 8.19
C ILE A 206 2.16 -1.17 8.66
N THR A 207 3.10 -0.33 9.09
CA THR A 207 4.45 -0.73 9.52
C THR A 207 4.47 -1.74 10.67
N LYS A 208 5.53 -2.57 10.75
CA LYS A 208 5.77 -3.50 11.87
C LYS A 208 5.65 -2.78 13.22
N GLY A 209 4.74 -3.25 14.08
CA GLY A 209 4.52 -2.72 15.43
C GLY A 209 5.71 -2.99 16.35
N LYS A 210 6.10 -2.00 17.15
CA LYS A 210 7.19 -2.13 18.14
C LYS A 210 6.76 -1.71 19.55
N GLY A 211 5.46 -1.50 19.77
CA GLY A 211 4.90 -1.05 21.04
C GLY A 211 5.48 0.29 21.53
N THR A 212 5.54 0.46 22.84
CA THR A 212 6.15 1.63 23.47
C THR A 212 7.67 1.57 23.37
N GLN A 213 8.27 2.59 22.76
CA GLN A 213 9.72 2.68 22.63
C GLN A 213 10.24 4.00 23.19
N GLY A 214 11.43 3.95 23.78
CA GLY A 214 12.13 5.13 24.28
C GLY A 214 12.63 6.04 23.16
N PRO A 215 12.97 7.30 23.48
CA PRO A 215 13.30 8.32 22.47
C PRO A 215 14.54 7.98 21.64
N VAL A 216 15.46 7.16 22.15
CA VAL A 216 16.63 6.68 21.40
C VAL A 216 16.21 5.92 20.15
N LYS A 217 15.33 4.92 20.29
CA LYS A 217 14.86 4.12 19.14
C LYS A 217 13.78 4.86 18.35
N ARG A 218 12.87 5.55 19.05
CA ARG A 218 11.72 6.24 18.42
C ARG A 218 12.14 7.45 17.59
N TRP A 219 13.11 8.25 18.06
CA TRP A 219 13.49 9.52 17.43
C TRP A 219 14.95 9.59 16.97
N GLY A 220 15.79 8.61 17.32
CA GLY A 220 17.22 8.64 16.97
C GLY A 220 18.03 9.63 17.83
N VAL A 221 17.61 9.88 19.07
CA VAL A 221 18.43 10.66 20.01
C VAL A 221 19.63 9.84 20.47
N GLN A 222 20.71 10.52 20.82
CA GLN A 222 21.91 9.85 21.33
C GLN A 222 21.63 9.20 22.69
N LYS A 223 22.30 8.08 22.95
CA LYS A 223 22.53 7.60 24.32
C LYS A 223 23.45 8.58 25.05
N ARG A 224 23.38 8.63 26.39
CA ARG A 224 24.38 9.32 27.20
C ARG A 224 25.77 8.73 26.90
N LYS A 225 26.81 9.58 26.94
CA LYS A 225 28.17 9.25 26.53
C LYS A 225 29.15 9.32 27.69
N GLY A 226 30.28 8.63 27.58
CA GLY A 226 31.39 8.69 28.54
C GLY A 226 30.96 8.44 29.99
N LYS A 227 31.37 9.33 30.90
CA LYS A 227 31.03 9.27 32.33
C LYS A 227 29.50 9.33 32.55
N HIS A 228 28.78 10.15 31.79
CA HIS A 228 27.33 10.35 31.96
C HIS A 228 26.52 9.06 31.77
N ALA A 229 26.98 8.13 30.93
CA ALA A 229 26.31 6.84 30.72
C ALA A 229 26.31 5.93 31.96
N ARG A 230 27.21 6.19 32.92
CA ARG A 230 27.41 5.41 34.15
C ARG A 230 26.72 6.02 35.37
N GLN A 231 26.17 7.23 35.26
CA GLN A 231 25.58 7.98 36.39
C GLN A 231 24.10 7.66 36.65
N GLY A 232 23.56 6.55 36.12
CA GLY A 232 22.14 6.20 36.24
C GLY A 232 21.26 6.61 35.04
N TRP A 233 21.78 7.39 34.09
CA TRP A 233 21.07 7.72 32.84
C TRP A 233 21.81 7.17 31.62
N ARG A 234 21.18 6.25 30.89
CA ARG A 234 21.74 5.69 29.64
C ARG A 234 21.00 6.15 28.40
N ARG A 235 19.66 6.17 28.44
CA ARG A 235 18.78 6.31 27.26
C ARG A 235 17.76 7.45 27.38
N ARG A 236 17.98 8.39 28.31
CA ARG A 236 17.15 9.59 28.50
C ARG A 236 17.83 10.80 27.87
N ILE A 237 17.03 11.71 27.32
CA ILE A 237 17.50 12.99 26.77
C ILE A 237 18.04 13.91 27.88
N GLY A 238 18.64 15.04 27.47
CA GLY A 238 19.22 16.04 28.38
C GLY A 238 18.19 16.69 29.29
N ASN A 239 17.24 17.40 28.69
CA ASN A 239 16.15 18.14 29.33
C ASN A 239 14.89 18.08 28.44
N LEU A 240 13.76 18.61 28.95
CA LEU A 240 12.48 18.67 28.23
C LEU A 240 12.18 20.04 27.58
N GLY A 241 13.11 21.00 27.66
CA GLY A 241 12.94 22.35 27.17
C GLY A 241 13.76 23.38 27.95
N PRO A 242 13.78 24.64 27.48
CA PRO A 242 14.28 25.78 28.26
C PRO A 242 13.36 26.12 29.43
N TRP A 243 13.76 27.07 30.28
CA TRP A 243 12.91 27.60 31.35
C TRP A 243 11.63 28.23 30.78
N ASN A 244 11.77 29.17 29.85
CA ASN A 244 10.65 29.81 29.17
C ASN A 244 10.63 29.42 27.69
N PRO A 245 9.48 29.04 27.11
CA PRO A 245 8.16 28.94 27.75
C PRO A 245 8.06 27.76 28.72
N SER A 246 7.37 27.96 29.85
CA SER A 246 7.19 27.00 30.95
C SER A 246 6.24 25.85 30.62
N ARG A 247 6.48 25.16 29.49
CA ARG A 247 5.72 24.00 29.03
C ARG A 247 6.60 23.11 28.15
N VAL A 248 6.31 21.82 28.17
CA VAL A 248 6.97 20.87 27.26
C VAL A 248 6.39 21.05 25.85
N ARG A 249 7.25 21.34 24.87
CA ARG A 249 6.83 21.41 23.47
C ARG A 249 6.63 19.99 22.92
N SER A 250 5.61 19.80 22.09
CA SER A 250 5.33 18.54 21.39
C SER A 250 6.47 18.07 20.49
N THR A 251 7.35 18.99 20.08
CA THR A 251 8.50 18.73 19.22
C THR A 251 9.68 18.08 19.95
N VAL A 252 9.65 18.02 21.28
CA VAL A 252 10.69 17.37 22.10
C VAL A 252 10.54 15.85 22.00
N PRO A 253 11.61 15.11 21.69
CA PRO A 253 11.54 13.67 21.46
C PRO A 253 11.28 12.91 22.76
N GLN A 254 10.07 12.40 22.93
CA GLN A 254 9.62 11.62 24.08
C GLN A 254 9.31 10.16 23.70
N GLN A 255 9.17 9.30 24.72
CA GLN A 255 8.74 7.92 24.51
C GLN A 255 7.33 7.83 23.92
N GLY A 256 6.96 6.65 23.45
CA GLY A 256 5.58 6.34 23.07
C GLY A 256 5.51 5.26 21.99
N GLN A 257 4.32 5.09 21.41
CA GLN A 257 4.08 4.15 20.32
C GLN A 257 5.08 4.36 19.18
N THR A 258 5.65 3.25 18.69
CA THR A 258 6.55 3.21 17.54
C THR A 258 6.19 2.01 16.66
N GLY A 259 6.10 2.23 15.34
CA GLY A 259 5.57 1.23 14.42
C GLY A 259 4.06 1.10 14.55
N TYR A 260 3.45 0.27 13.72
CA TYR A 260 1.99 0.21 13.56
C TYR A 260 1.41 1.57 13.13
N HIS A 261 2.12 2.23 12.22
CA HIS A 261 1.70 3.46 11.57
C HIS A 261 1.52 3.19 10.06
N GLN A 262 0.56 3.86 9.43
CA GLN A 262 0.43 3.86 7.97
C GLN A 262 1.62 4.58 7.33
N ARG A 263 2.21 3.98 6.30
CA ARG A 263 3.20 4.60 5.43
C ARG A 263 2.84 4.30 3.99
N THR A 264 3.09 5.27 3.13
CA THR A 264 3.08 5.12 1.68
C THR A 264 4.51 5.32 1.24
N GLU A 265 5.14 4.24 0.77
CA GLU A 265 6.46 4.28 0.16
C GLU A 265 6.28 4.45 -1.34
N LEU A 266 6.96 5.44 -1.89
CA LEU A 266 6.71 5.90 -3.26
C LEU A 266 7.69 5.28 -4.25
N ASN A 267 7.30 5.28 -5.52
CA ASN A 267 8.14 4.92 -6.66
C ASN A 267 8.82 3.55 -6.49
N LYS A 268 8.04 2.55 -6.07
CA LYS A 268 8.47 1.16 -6.00
C LYS A 268 8.33 0.55 -7.38
N ARG A 269 9.44 0.13 -7.95
CA ARG A 269 9.44 -0.55 -9.25
C ARG A 269 8.86 -1.95 -9.09
N LEU A 270 7.88 -2.28 -9.92
CA LEU A 270 7.40 -3.64 -10.11
C LEU A 270 8.41 -4.34 -11.01
N ILE A 271 9.07 -5.37 -10.48
CA ILE A 271 10.07 -6.12 -11.24
C ILE A 271 9.37 -7.11 -12.15
N ASP A 272 8.45 -7.88 -11.58
CA ASP A 272 7.72 -8.93 -12.28
C ASP A 272 6.44 -9.26 -11.52
N PHE A 273 5.50 -9.93 -12.17
CA PHE A 273 4.38 -10.60 -11.54
C PHE A 273 3.98 -11.80 -12.38
N GLY A 274 3.48 -12.84 -11.72
CA GLY A 274 3.15 -14.10 -12.36
C GLY A 274 2.29 -14.97 -11.45
N GLU A 275 2.13 -16.23 -11.83
CA GLU A 275 1.39 -17.24 -11.09
C GLU A 275 2.26 -18.49 -10.91
N GLY A 276 2.09 -19.20 -9.79
CA GLY A 276 2.82 -20.42 -9.45
C GLY A 276 3.82 -20.19 -8.31
N ASP A 277 4.87 -21.00 -8.27
CA ASP A 277 5.82 -21.10 -7.16
C ASP A 277 7.23 -20.58 -7.47
N ASP A 278 7.44 -19.98 -8.64
CA ASP A 278 8.75 -19.44 -9.10
C ASP A 278 9.36 -18.42 -8.12
N ALA A 279 8.52 -17.68 -7.39
CA ALA A 279 8.93 -16.71 -6.38
C ALA A 279 9.05 -17.29 -4.96
N SER A 280 8.73 -18.56 -4.76
CA SER A 280 8.83 -19.26 -3.48
C SER A 280 10.29 -19.56 -3.12
N VAL A 281 10.54 -19.85 -1.84
CA VAL A 281 11.88 -20.22 -1.35
C VAL A 281 11.84 -21.60 -0.71
N GLU A 282 12.95 -22.32 -0.79
CA GLU A 282 13.12 -23.65 -0.20
C GLU A 282 12.81 -23.62 1.30
N GLY A 283 11.89 -24.50 1.72
CA GLY A 283 11.41 -24.57 3.10
C GLY A 283 10.44 -23.45 3.51
N GLY A 284 9.97 -22.65 2.54
CA GLY A 284 8.98 -21.60 2.71
C GLY A 284 9.52 -20.31 3.36
N PHE A 285 8.82 -19.21 3.12
CA PHE A 285 9.13 -17.93 3.75
C PHE A 285 8.92 -18.00 5.26
N LYS A 286 9.95 -17.63 6.03
CA LYS A 286 9.92 -17.68 7.49
C LYS A 286 8.78 -16.86 8.10
N GLY A 287 7.89 -17.53 8.82
CA GLY A 287 6.72 -16.91 9.44
C GLY A 287 5.61 -16.58 8.43
N TYR A 288 5.61 -17.24 7.28
CA TYR A 288 4.62 -17.12 6.23
C TYR A 288 4.27 -18.50 5.64
N GLY A 289 5.14 -19.08 4.80
CA GLY A 289 4.94 -20.35 4.12
C GLY A 289 5.40 -20.31 2.66
N GLU A 290 4.99 -21.27 1.84
CA GLU A 290 5.32 -21.38 0.41
C GLU A 290 4.35 -20.55 -0.42
N VAL A 291 4.85 -19.78 -1.39
CA VAL A 291 3.99 -19.04 -2.32
C VAL A 291 3.70 -19.95 -3.50
N ASP A 292 2.43 -20.18 -3.80
CA ASP A 292 1.96 -20.94 -4.97
C ASP A 292 0.63 -20.30 -5.44
N GLY A 293 0.72 -19.46 -6.48
CA GLY A 293 -0.40 -18.67 -7.00
C GLY A 293 0.04 -17.28 -7.46
N HIS A 294 -0.90 -16.34 -7.64
CA HIS A 294 -0.57 -15.00 -8.14
C HIS A 294 0.36 -14.24 -7.19
N TYR A 295 1.51 -13.79 -7.69
CA TYR A 295 2.50 -13.03 -6.94
C TYR A 295 3.02 -11.82 -7.73
N ALA A 296 3.54 -10.84 -6.99
CA ALA A 296 4.27 -9.70 -7.52
C ALA A 296 5.64 -9.56 -6.83
N LEU A 297 6.66 -9.31 -7.63
CA LEU A 297 8.03 -9.01 -7.20
C LEU A 297 8.24 -7.49 -7.19
N VAL A 298 8.42 -6.93 -6.00
CA VAL A 298 8.57 -5.48 -5.85
C VAL A 298 9.99 -5.11 -5.44
N LYS A 299 10.62 -4.17 -6.15
CA LYS A 299 12.00 -3.73 -5.88
C LYS A 299 12.18 -3.24 -4.45
N GLY A 300 13.16 -3.82 -3.76
CA GLY A 300 13.58 -3.45 -2.42
C GLY A 300 12.60 -3.90 -1.33
N SER A 301 12.46 -3.08 -0.29
CA SER A 301 11.62 -3.39 0.88
C SER A 301 10.24 -2.76 0.78
N LEU A 302 9.24 -3.42 1.38
CA LEU A 302 7.90 -2.87 1.61
C LEU A 302 7.58 -2.68 3.10
N PRO A 303 6.66 -1.76 3.46
CA PRO A 303 6.24 -1.59 4.85
C PRO A 303 5.55 -2.86 5.39
N GLY A 304 5.49 -3.00 6.72
CA GLY A 304 4.71 -4.05 7.38
C GLY A 304 5.41 -5.42 7.55
N PRO A 305 4.87 -6.28 8.44
CA PRO A 305 5.27 -7.68 8.59
C PRO A 305 4.79 -8.55 7.43
N SER A 306 5.25 -9.80 7.39
CA SER A 306 4.62 -10.83 6.56
C SER A 306 3.13 -10.97 6.94
N GLN A 307 2.30 -11.46 6.02
CA GLN A 307 0.83 -11.56 6.11
C GLN A 307 0.09 -10.21 6.19
N ARG A 308 0.80 -9.08 6.11
CA ARG A 308 0.16 -7.75 6.14
C ARG A 308 -0.37 -7.40 4.76
N LEU A 309 -1.60 -6.90 4.72
CA LEU A 309 -2.16 -6.26 3.53
C LEU A 309 -1.34 -5.03 3.13
N LEU A 310 -0.94 -5.00 1.87
CA LEU A 310 -0.34 -3.87 1.18
C LEU A 310 -1.29 -3.41 0.09
N ARG A 311 -1.37 -2.10 -0.11
CA ARG A 311 -2.11 -1.51 -1.22
C ARG A 311 -1.15 -0.87 -2.21
N PHE A 312 -1.41 -1.09 -3.48
CA PHE A 312 -0.71 -0.55 -4.61
C PHE A 312 -1.59 0.51 -5.28
N ARG A 313 -0.95 1.53 -5.83
CA ARG A 313 -1.53 2.46 -6.80
C ARG A 313 -0.44 2.86 -7.79
N PRO A 314 -0.76 3.31 -9.01
CA PRO A 314 0.24 3.91 -9.89
C PRO A 314 0.95 5.08 -9.18
N ALA A 315 2.25 5.23 -9.43
CA ALA A 315 3.03 6.26 -8.77
C ALA A 315 2.48 7.66 -9.08
N ILE A 316 2.17 8.44 -8.04
CA ILE A 316 1.62 9.79 -8.23
C ILE A 316 2.69 10.81 -8.66
N ARG A 317 3.97 10.45 -8.52
CA ARG A 317 5.12 11.32 -8.81
C ARG A 317 6.36 10.50 -9.19
N PRO A 318 6.31 9.76 -10.31
CA PRO A 318 7.47 9.03 -10.80
C PRO A 318 8.60 10.01 -11.12
N ASN A 319 9.83 9.65 -10.75
CA ASN A 319 11.01 10.44 -11.09
C ASN A 319 11.60 10.02 -12.45
N ASP A 320 11.43 8.75 -12.79
CA ASP A 320 11.99 8.13 -13.98
C ASP A 320 10.86 7.61 -14.85
N GLN A 321 11.10 7.56 -16.16
CA GLN A 321 10.15 6.95 -17.09
C GLN A 321 10.06 5.43 -16.82
N PRO A 322 8.86 4.83 -16.95
CA PRO A 322 8.69 3.39 -16.90
C PRO A 322 9.55 2.71 -17.97
N ARG A 323 10.18 1.60 -17.57
CA ARG A 323 10.96 0.75 -18.46
C ARG A 323 10.38 -0.63 -18.32
N LEU A 324 9.55 -0.98 -19.30
CA LEU A 324 8.62 -2.08 -19.21
C LEU A 324 9.36 -3.41 -19.33
N ASP A 325 8.80 -4.42 -18.66
CA ASP A 325 9.17 -5.83 -18.76
C ASP A 325 10.69 -6.05 -18.61
N PRO A 326 11.28 -5.69 -17.45
CA PRO A 326 12.70 -5.87 -17.20
C PRO A 326 13.09 -7.35 -17.31
N GLU A 327 14.20 -7.65 -17.97
CA GLU A 327 14.64 -9.05 -18.15
C GLU A 327 15.17 -9.63 -16.83
N VAL A 328 14.41 -10.56 -16.25
CA VAL A 328 14.80 -11.35 -15.07
C VAL A 328 15.52 -12.62 -15.52
N ARG A 329 16.80 -12.73 -15.18
CA ARG A 329 17.66 -13.89 -15.53
C ARG A 329 17.57 -15.01 -14.50
N TYR A 330 17.35 -14.66 -13.25
CA TYR A 330 17.32 -15.62 -12.14
C TYR A 330 16.51 -15.06 -10.97
N VAL A 331 15.68 -15.92 -10.37
CA VAL A 331 15.01 -15.66 -9.09
C VAL A 331 15.58 -16.65 -8.08
N SER A 332 16.10 -16.14 -6.96
CA SER A 332 16.67 -17.01 -5.95
C SER A 332 15.59 -17.72 -5.17
N THR A 333 15.60 -19.06 -5.23
CA THR A 333 14.75 -19.94 -4.44
C THR A 333 15.48 -20.51 -3.21
N GLU A 334 16.75 -20.16 -2.99
CA GLU A 334 17.54 -20.62 -1.83
C GLU A 334 16.79 -20.40 -0.50
N SER A 335 16.95 -21.36 0.43
CA SER A 335 16.31 -21.26 1.73
C SER A 335 16.69 -19.98 2.47
N ASN A 336 15.67 -19.28 2.97
CA ASN A 336 15.85 -18.13 3.85
C ASN A 336 16.32 -18.53 5.27
N GLN A 337 16.53 -19.82 5.52
CA GLN A 337 17.10 -20.38 6.73
C GLN A 337 18.50 -20.91 6.40
N GLY A 338 19.52 -20.12 6.73
CA GLY A 338 20.89 -20.35 6.28
C GLY A 338 21.67 -21.41 7.03
#